data_AF-A0A3A4VU90-F1
#
_entry.id   AF-A0A3A4VU90-F1
#
_cell.length_a   1.000
_cell.length_b   1.000
_cell.length_c   1.000
_cell.angle_alpha   90.00
_cell.angle_beta   90.00
_cell.angle_gamma   90.00
#
_symmetry.space_group_name_H-M   'P 1'
#
loop_
_entity.id
_entity.type
_entity.pdbx_description
1 polymer ?
#
loop_
_entity_poly.entity_id
_entity_poly.type
_entity_poly.pdbx_seq_one_letter_code
_entity_poly.pdbx_strand_id
1 'polypeptide(L)'
;MAKYLLRSKARNLRKKGVSVKKIALSLGISKSTASIWVRDIILTIEQLEDLKKSMLKGAEKGRLKSALLQKEKWLETMEEAKEKGVQKLKNLTDRELLIAGLALYWGEGSKKSRQVEFCNSDPKMIQFLMIWLKKCFDIQISEIKGYVGINEIHKSREEMVKNYWSSISGIPLNQFNKTSFKKARNKKIYDNFENHYGTLAVRITKPARFYSIILGLIEGLYEAGSGLVSRGVS
;
A
#
# COMPACT_ATOMS: atom_id res chain seq x y z
N MET A 1 -44.97 12.97 -43.56
CA MET A 1 -45.73 12.74 -42.30
C MET A 1 -44.85 12.32 -41.11
N ALA A 2 -43.98 11.31 -41.24
CA ALA A 2 -43.21 10.76 -40.11
C ALA A 2 -42.39 11.80 -39.30
N LYS A 3 -41.67 12.71 -39.98
CA LYS A 3 -40.83 13.74 -39.34
C LYS A 3 -41.64 14.76 -38.52
N TYR A 4 -42.85 15.11 -38.99
CA TYR A 4 -43.76 16.02 -38.28
C TYR A 4 -44.28 15.38 -36.98
N LEU A 5 -44.69 14.11 -37.04
CA LEU A 5 -45.16 13.35 -35.88
C LEU A 5 -44.05 13.20 -34.83
N LEU A 6 -42.82 12.89 -35.25
CA LEU A 6 -41.66 12.82 -34.36
C LEU A 6 -41.34 14.18 -33.71
N ARG A 7 -41.43 15.28 -34.47
CA ARG A 7 -41.25 16.64 -33.94
C ARG A 7 -42.30 17.00 -32.90
N SER A 8 -43.57 16.68 -33.17
CA SER A 8 -44.66 16.90 -32.22
C SER A 8 -44.44 16.11 -30.92
N LYS A 9 -44.11 14.82 -31.02
CA LYS A 9 -43.76 13.96 -29.87
C LYS A 9 -42.56 14.52 -29.09
N ALA A 10 -41.50 14.95 -29.77
CA ALA A 10 -40.32 15.55 -29.13
C ALA A 10 -40.67 16.80 -28.31
N ARG A 11 -41.52 17.67 -28.85
CA ARG A 11 -41.98 18.89 -28.17
C ARG A 11 -42.85 18.58 -26.95
N ASN A 12 -43.76 17.60 -27.06
CA ASN A 12 -44.57 17.15 -25.93
C ASN A 12 -43.70 16.57 -24.80
N LEU A 13 -42.69 15.76 -25.13
CA LEU A 13 -41.73 15.24 -24.16
C LEU A 13 -40.93 16.38 -23.51
N ARG A 14 -40.48 17.38 -24.29
CA ARG A 14 -39.74 18.51 -23.72
C ARG A 14 -40.59 19.33 -22.75
N LYS A 15 -41.85 19.63 -23.08
CA LYS A 15 -42.77 20.35 -22.19
C LYS A 15 -42.98 19.64 -20.85
N LYS A 16 -42.86 18.31 -20.82
CA LYS A 16 -42.88 17.49 -19.60
C LYS A 16 -41.53 17.49 -18.84
N GLY A 17 -40.56 18.32 -19.22
CA GLY A 17 -39.25 18.39 -18.57
C GLY A 17 -38.23 17.34 -19.05
N VAL A 18 -38.52 16.55 -20.10
CA VAL A 18 -37.58 15.51 -20.56
C VAL A 18 -36.33 16.12 -21.21
N SER A 19 -35.16 15.53 -20.95
CA SER A 19 -33.88 16.02 -21.50
C SER A 19 -33.76 15.76 -23.00
N VAL A 20 -33.06 16.64 -23.72
CA VAL A 20 -32.78 16.47 -25.16
C VAL A 20 -32.12 15.12 -25.47
N LYS A 21 -31.23 14.64 -24.58
CA LYS A 21 -30.58 13.31 -24.72
C LYS A 21 -31.60 12.17 -24.64
N LYS A 22 -32.53 12.22 -23.68
CA LYS A 22 -33.57 11.19 -23.53
C LYS A 22 -34.57 11.24 -24.70
N ILE A 23 -34.95 12.43 -25.17
CA ILE A 23 -35.83 12.61 -26.35
C ILE A 23 -35.18 12.00 -27.60
N ALA A 24 -33.89 12.28 -27.83
CA ALA A 24 -33.15 11.73 -28.96
C ALA A 24 -33.14 10.20 -28.93
N LEU A 25 -32.82 9.60 -27.77
CA LEU A 25 -32.82 8.15 -27.57
C LEU A 25 -34.21 7.53 -27.77
N SER A 26 -35.25 8.11 -27.16
CA SER A 26 -36.61 7.56 -27.21
C SER A 26 -37.25 7.59 -28.59
N LEU A 27 -36.83 8.53 -29.44
CA LEU A 27 -37.37 8.72 -30.80
C LEU A 27 -36.43 8.20 -31.88
N GLY A 28 -35.24 7.68 -31.53
CA GLY A 28 -34.24 7.21 -32.49
C GLY A 28 -33.70 8.31 -33.42
N ILE A 29 -33.67 9.58 -32.97
CA ILE A 29 -33.20 10.72 -33.76
C ILE A 29 -31.87 11.26 -33.23
N SER A 30 -31.12 12.00 -34.06
CA SER A 30 -29.88 12.62 -33.60
C SER A 30 -30.12 13.71 -32.54
N LYS A 31 -29.16 13.86 -31.61
CA LYS A 31 -29.23 14.86 -30.53
C LYS A 31 -29.33 16.29 -31.08
N SER A 32 -28.65 16.58 -32.20
CA SER A 32 -28.73 17.86 -32.90
C SER A 32 -30.15 18.15 -33.40
N THR A 33 -30.80 17.15 -34.02
CA THR A 33 -32.19 17.26 -34.48
C THR A 33 -33.16 17.49 -33.32
N ALA A 34 -33.05 16.69 -32.26
CA ALA A 34 -33.88 16.86 -31.06
C ALA A 34 -33.70 18.26 -30.43
N SER A 35 -32.46 18.76 -30.37
CA SER A 35 -32.15 20.09 -29.83
C SER A 35 -32.81 21.21 -30.63
N ILE A 36 -32.71 21.17 -31.97
CA ILE A 36 -33.32 22.18 -32.85
C ILE A 36 -34.84 22.21 -32.67
N TRP A 37 -35.47 21.05 -32.58
CA TRP A 37 -36.93 20.95 -32.52
C TRP A 37 -37.57 21.48 -31.23
N VAL A 38 -36.79 21.62 -30.16
CA VAL A 38 -37.29 21.93 -28.82
C VAL A 38 -36.58 23.13 -28.17
N ARG A 39 -35.69 23.81 -28.89
CA ARG A 39 -34.84 24.91 -28.38
C ARG A 39 -35.66 26.09 -27.85
N ASP A 40 -36.78 26.36 -28.49
CA ASP A 40 -37.72 27.43 -28.18
C ASP A 40 -38.62 27.13 -26.96
N ILE A 41 -38.58 25.91 -26.42
CA ILE A 41 -39.39 25.52 -25.26
C ILE A 41 -38.66 25.90 -23.97
N ILE A 42 -39.21 26.90 -23.27
CA ILE A 42 -38.78 27.32 -21.94
C ILE A 42 -39.29 26.29 -20.91
N LEU A 43 -38.40 25.81 -20.04
CA LEU A 43 -38.74 24.92 -18.94
C LEU A 43 -38.96 25.70 -17.64
N THR A 44 -39.72 25.14 -16.72
CA THR A 44 -39.85 25.70 -15.36
C THR A 44 -38.55 25.50 -14.56
N ILE A 45 -38.39 26.27 -13.48
CA ILE A 45 -37.24 26.16 -12.58
C ILE A 45 -37.15 24.73 -12.01
N GLU A 46 -38.26 24.17 -11.54
CA GLU A 46 -38.35 22.79 -11.02
C GLU A 46 -37.87 21.75 -12.04
N GLN A 47 -38.31 21.88 -13.30
CA GLN A 47 -37.89 20.97 -14.37
C GLN A 47 -36.39 21.08 -14.68
N LEU A 48 -35.82 22.29 -14.61
CA LEU A 48 -34.37 22.49 -14.77
C LEU A 48 -33.59 21.88 -13.60
N GLU A 49 -34.08 22.02 -12.37
CA GLU A 49 -33.47 21.40 -11.19
C GLU A 49 -33.47 19.88 -11.27
N ASP A 50 -34.57 19.26 -11.67
CA ASP A 50 -34.68 17.81 -11.82
C ASP A 50 -33.75 17.25 -12.90
N LEU A 51 -33.60 18.00 -14.01
CA LEU A 51 -32.62 17.69 -15.05
C LEU A 51 -31.19 17.77 -14.52
N LYS A 52 -30.87 18.80 -13.72
CA LYS A 52 -29.56 18.97 -13.09
C LYS A 52 -29.27 17.85 -12.08
N LYS A 53 -30.23 17.51 -11.21
CA LYS A 53 -30.13 16.39 -10.25
C LYS A 53 -29.88 15.06 -10.98
N SER A 54 -30.63 14.79 -12.05
CA SER A 54 -30.46 13.58 -12.86
C SER A 54 -29.08 13.52 -13.54
N MET A 55 -28.58 14.66 -14.04
CA MET A 55 -27.25 14.76 -14.64
C MET A 55 -26.15 14.51 -13.61
N LEU A 56 -26.24 15.12 -12.43
CA LEU A 56 -25.27 14.95 -11.35
C LEU A 56 -25.22 13.50 -10.86
N LYS A 57 -26.39 12.86 -10.64
CA LYS A 57 -26.48 11.43 -10.32
C LYS A 57 -25.83 10.53 -11.37
N GLY A 58 -26.06 10.83 -12.66
CA GLY A 58 -25.43 10.09 -13.76
C GLY A 58 -23.91 10.27 -13.80
N ALA A 59 -23.41 11.49 -13.58
CA ALA A 59 -21.99 11.79 -13.52
C ALA A 59 -21.31 11.11 -12.33
N GLU A 60 -21.94 11.14 -11.16
CA GLU A 60 -21.46 10.46 -9.95
C GLU A 60 -21.39 8.94 -10.14
N LYS A 61 -22.44 8.32 -10.70
CA LYS A 61 -22.44 6.90 -11.04
C LYS A 61 -21.34 6.54 -12.04
N GLY A 62 -21.10 7.41 -13.03
CA GLY A 62 -20.00 7.25 -14.00
C GLY A 62 -18.63 7.31 -13.34
N ARG A 63 -18.41 8.28 -12.43
CA ARG A 63 -17.17 8.40 -11.65
C ARG A 63 -16.95 7.17 -10.77
N LEU A 64 -17.97 6.74 -10.03
CA LEU A 64 -17.88 5.56 -9.18
C LEU A 64 -17.55 4.31 -9.99
N LYS A 65 -18.24 4.09 -11.11
CA LYS A 65 -17.95 2.95 -12.01
C LYS A 65 -16.50 2.99 -12.52
N SER A 66 -16.02 4.16 -12.93
CA SER A 66 -14.65 4.31 -13.43
C SER A 66 -13.61 4.07 -12.33
N ALA A 67 -13.87 4.57 -11.10
CA ALA A 67 -13.01 4.34 -9.95
C ALA A 67 -12.96 2.86 -9.55
N LEU A 68 -14.09 2.14 -9.61
CA LEU A 68 -14.14 0.70 -9.36
C LEU A 68 -13.36 -0.08 -10.41
N LEU A 69 -13.55 0.22 -11.70
CA LEU A 69 -12.78 -0.41 -12.79
C LEU A 69 -11.28 -0.12 -12.70
N GLN A 70 -10.91 1.10 -12.31
CA GLN A 70 -9.51 1.46 -12.10
C GLN A 70 -8.90 0.70 -10.91
N LYS A 71 -9.67 0.54 -9.83
CA LYS A 71 -9.27 -0.25 -8.66
C LYS A 71 -9.08 -1.73 -9.03
N GLU A 72 -10.02 -2.31 -9.79
CA GLU A 72 -9.95 -3.68 -10.28
C GLU A 72 -8.71 -3.90 -11.15
N LYS A 73 -8.49 -3.05 -12.16
CA LYS A 73 -7.29 -3.11 -13.01
C LYS A 73 -6.00 -2.94 -12.21
N TRP A 74 -6.00 -2.07 -11.20
CA TRP A 74 -4.84 -1.91 -10.31
C TRP A 74 -4.56 -3.18 -9.51
N LEU A 75 -5.59 -3.84 -8.97
CA LEU A 75 -5.44 -5.11 -8.25
C LEU A 75 -4.88 -6.22 -9.15
N GLU A 76 -5.39 -6.33 -10.38
CA GLU A 76 -4.87 -7.28 -11.39
C GLU A 76 -3.39 -7.01 -11.68
N THR A 77 -3.04 -5.75 -11.95
CA THR A 77 -1.66 -5.32 -12.22
C THR A 77 -0.74 -5.65 -11.03
N MET A 78 -1.22 -5.46 -9.80
CA MET A 78 -0.46 -5.77 -8.59
C MET A 78 -0.23 -7.27 -8.41
N GLU A 79 -1.23 -8.11 -8.68
CA GLU A 79 -1.06 -9.56 -8.56
C GLU A 79 -0.10 -10.09 -9.62
N GLU A 80 -0.22 -9.66 -10.88
CA GLU A 80 0.74 -10.02 -11.93
C GLU A 80 2.17 -9.59 -11.58
N ALA A 81 2.34 -8.36 -11.08
CA ALA A 81 3.66 -7.84 -10.71
C ALA A 81 4.25 -8.64 -9.55
N LYS A 82 3.43 -9.04 -8.58
CA LYS A 82 3.82 -9.89 -7.46
C LYS A 82 4.27 -11.28 -7.94
N GLU A 83 3.49 -11.94 -8.80
CA GLU A 83 3.85 -13.24 -9.35
C GLU A 83 5.17 -13.19 -10.14
N LYS A 84 5.30 -12.20 -11.04
CA LYS A 84 6.55 -11.97 -11.80
C LYS A 84 7.73 -11.71 -10.87
N GLY A 85 7.53 -10.92 -9.81
CA GLY A 85 8.55 -10.63 -8.80
C GLY A 85 9.00 -11.89 -8.04
N VAL A 86 8.06 -12.73 -7.60
CA VAL A 86 8.34 -14.01 -6.93
C VAL A 86 9.12 -14.93 -7.86
N GLN A 87 8.72 -15.06 -9.13
CA GLN A 87 9.44 -15.92 -10.08
C GLN A 87 10.85 -15.40 -10.37
N LYS A 88 11.02 -14.08 -10.51
CA LYS A 88 12.32 -13.45 -10.76
C LYS A 88 13.31 -13.69 -9.62
N LEU A 89 12.83 -13.80 -8.38
CA LEU A 89 13.66 -13.98 -7.17
C LEU A 89 13.55 -15.38 -6.55
N LYS A 90 13.03 -16.38 -7.29
CA LYS A 90 12.73 -17.71 -6.75
C LYS A 90 13.96 -18.44 -6.20
N ASN A 91 15.13 -18.23 -6.79
CA ASN A 91 16.37 -18.95 -6.47
C ASN A 91 17.49 -17.98 -6.07
N LEU A 92 17.34 -17.31 -4.93
CA LEU A 92 18.40 -16.45 -4.40
C LEU A 92 19.64 -17.28 -4.04
N THR A 93 20.80 -16.85 -4.53
CA THR A 93 22.10 -17.35 -4.11
C THR A 93 22.49 -16.81 -2.72
N ASP A 94 23.42 -17.48 -2.04
CA ASP A 94 23.92 -17.03 -0.74
C ASP A 94 24.54 -15.62 -0.82
N ARG A 95 25.18 -15.28 -1.95
CA ARG A 95 25.75 -13.95 -2.20
C ARG A 95 24.66 -12.89 -2.35
N GLU A 96 23.58 -13.19 -3.07
CA GLU A 96 22.46 -12.25 -3.22
C GLU A 96 21.72 -12.05 -1.90
N LEU A 97 21.51 -13.11 -1.12
CA LEU A 97 20.94 -13.03 0.22
C LEU A 97 21.82 -12.16 1.14
N LEU A 98 23.14 -12.37 1.10
CA LEU A 98 24.09 -11.57 1.86
C LEU A 98 23.97 -10.08 1.51
N ILE A 99 24.02 -9.74 0.21
CA ILE A 99 23.95 -8.34 -0.25
C ILE A 99 22.61 -7.69 0.12
N ALA A 100 21.49 -8.40 -0.10
CA ALA A 100 20.16 -7.88 0.22
C ALA A 100 20.01 -7.59 1.72
N GLY A 101 20.47 -8.50 2.58
CA GLY A 101 20.45 -8.27 4.02
C GLY A 101 21.44 -7.20 4.50
N LEU A 102 22.60 -7.05 3.86
CA LEU A 102 23.52 -5.94 4.14
C LEU A 102 22.90 -4.58 3.78
N ALA A 103 22.26 -4.48 2.62
CA ALA A 103 21.57 -3.25 2.22
C ALA A 103 20.41 -2.91 3.17
N LEU A 104 19.62 -3.92 3.56
CA LEU A 104 18.55 -3.77 4.54
C LEU A 104 19.10 -3.32 5.91
N TYR A 105 20.15 -3.96 6.41
CA TYR A 105 20.80 -3.58 7.67
C TYR A 105 21.46 -2.21 7.59
N TRP A 106 22.00 -1.81 6.44
CA TRP A 106 22.53 -0.45 6.26
C TRP A 106 21.43 0.58 6.47
N GLY A 107 20.26 0.39 5.87
CA GLY A 107 19.14 1.33 5.97
C GLY A 107 18.49 1.39 7.35
N GLU A 108 18.26 0.24 7.98
CA GLU A 108 17.37 0.12 9.16
C GLU A 108 18.11 -0.34 10.44
N GLY A 109 19.33 -0.87 10.29
CA GLY A 109 20.13 -1.41 11.39
C GLY A 109 20.83 -0.33 12.22
N SER A 110 21.05 -0.62 13.49
CA SER A 110 21.81 0.24 14.38
C SER A 110 23.30 0.20 14.03
N LYS A 111 23.88 1.40 13.86
CA LYS A 111 25.32 1.63 13.59
C LYS A 111 26.03 2.35 14.73
N LYS A 112 25.28 2.66 15.80
CA LYS A 112 25.76 3.40 16.96
C LYS A 112 25.63 2.44 18.13
N SER A 113 26.62 2.39 19.03
CA SER A 113 26.67 1.55 20.25
C SER A 113 27.32 0.16 20.18
N ARG A 114 28.05 -0.21 19.11
CA ARG A 114 28.72 -1.54 19.01
C ARG A 114 27.75 -2.72 19.22
N GLN A 115 26.48 -2.51 18.88
CA GLN A 115 25.41 -3.50 18.95
C GLN A 115 24.98 -3.87 17.53
N VAL A 116 24.56 -5.13 17.36
CA VAL A 116 23.82 -5.53 16.18
C VAL A 116 22.35 -5.54 16.56
N GLU A 117 21.63 -4.51 16.11
CA GLU A 117 20.21 -4.30 16.37
C GLU A 117 19.50 -3.88 15.10
N PHE A 118 18.29 -4.38 14.90
CA PHE A 118 17.40 -4.00 13.81
C PHE A 118 16.00 -3.84 14.35
N CYS A 119 15.32 -2.73 14.05
CA CYS A 119 13.98 -2.45 14.57
C CYS A 119 13.03 -2.07 13.44
N ASN A 120 11.94 -2.83 13.27
CA ASN A 120 10.95 -2.53 12.23
C ASN A 120 9.54 -2.99 12.63
N SER A 121 8.51 -2.42 12.00
CA SER A 121 7.10 -2.82 12.20
C SER A 121 6.59 -3.81 11.15
N ASP A 122 7.31 -4.01 10.04
CA ASP A 122 6.95 -4.97 9.00
C ASP A 122 7.40 -6.40 9.40
N PRO A 123 6.47 -7.35 9.59
CA PRO A 123 6.81 -8.73 9.93
C PRO A 123 7.65 -9.44 8.86
N LYS A 124 7.49 -9.09 7.57
CA LYS A 124 8.27 -9.70 6.48
C LYS A 124 9.73 -9.28 6.55
N MET A 125 10.00 -8.02 6.92
CA MET A 125 11.38 -7.54 7.12
C MET A 125 12.04 -8.24 8.30
N ILE A 126 11.31 -8.41 9.42
CA ILE A 126 11.79 -9.16 10.57
C ILE A 126 12.10 -10.62 10.18
N GLN A 127 11.20 -11.30 9.48
CA GLN A 127 11.43 -12.69 9.02
C GLN A 127 12.65 -12.79 8.11
N PHE A 128 12.77 -11.88 7.14
CA PHE A 128 13.93 -11.83 6.25
C PHE A 128 15.24 -11.62 7.03
N LEU A 129 15.24 -10.70 8.00
CA LEU A 129 16.38 -10.50 8.89
C LEU A 129 16.75 -11.78 9.64
N MET A 130 15.78 -12.51 10.22
CA MET A 130 16.06 -13.76 10.95
C MET A 130 16.69 -14.82 10.03
N ILE A 131 16.21 -14.94 8.79
CA ILE A 131 16.79 -15.82 7.78
C ILE A 131 18.23 -15.40 7.46
N TRP A 132 18.46 -14.10 7.24
CA TRP A 132 19.78 -13.55 6.92
C TRP A 132 20.79 -13.75 8.06
N LEU A 133 20.42 -13.45 9.31
CA LEU A 133 21.27 -13.67 10.48
C LEU A 133 21.65 -15.15 10.62
N LYS A 134 20.70 -16.06 10.41
CA LYS A 134 20.95 -17.50 10.49
C LYS A 134 21.81 -18.01 9.33
N LYS A 135 21.50 -17.63 8.09
CA LYS A 135 22.15 -18.18 6.89
C LYS A 135 23.52 -17.57 6.62
N CYS A 136 23.69 -16.27 6.82
CA CYS A 136 24.93 -15.57 6.48
C CYS A 136 25.93 -15.49 7.63
N PHE A 137 25.48 -15.63 8.89
CA PHE A 137 26.33 -15.47 10.07
C PHE A 137 26.23 -16.62 11.09
N ASP A 138 25.38 -17.62 10.82
CA ASP A 138 25.09 -18.75 11.73
C ASP A 138 24.75 -18.35 13.17
N ILE A 139 24.05 -17.22 13.31
CA ILE A 139 23.57 -16.77 14.62
C ILE A 139 22.39 -17.65 15.03
N GLN A 140 22.48 -18.27 16.22
CA GLN A 140 21.41 -19.09 16.74
C GLN A 140 20.31 -18.24 17.38
N ILE A 141 19.08 -18.76 17.40
CA ILE A 141 17.95 -18.06 18.03
C ILE A 141 18.22 -17.73 19.50
N SER A 142 18.97 -18.58 20.22
CA SER A 142 19.35 -18.39 21.62
C SER A 142 20.25 -17.17 21.85
N GLU A 143 20.92 -16.67 20.81
CA GLU A 143 21.78 -15.49 20.87
C GLU A 143 21.03 -14.18 20.60
N ILE A 144 19.73 -14.26 20.34
CA ILE A 144 18.88 -13.15 19.92
C ILE A 144 17.89 -12.77 21.03
N LYS A 145 17.70 -11.47 21.26
CA LYS A 145 16.69 -10.93 22.17
C LYS A 145 15.69 -10.06 21.42
N GLY A 146 14.42 -10.19 21.77
CA GLY A 146 13.33 -9.40 21.23
C GLY A 146 12.95 -8.26 22.16
N TYR A 147 12.74 -7.07 21.60
CA TYR A 147 12.25 -5.90 22.34
C TYR A 147 11.04 -5.32 21.61
N VAL A 148 9.87 -5.46 22.21
CA VAL A 148 8.63 -4.89 21.65
C VAL A 148 8.58 -3.40 21.96
N GLY A 149 8.24 -2.60 20.96
CA GLY A 149 7.90 -1.20 21.10
C GLY A 149 6.45 -0.97 20.67
N ILE A 150 5.58 -0.58 21.60
CA ILE A 150 4.16 -0.28 21.34
C ILE A 150 3.74 1.03 21.99
N ASN A 151 2.65 1.63 21.51
CA ASN A 151 2.07 2.79 22.17
C ASN A 151 1.52 2.40 23.56
N GLU A 152 1.63 3.30 24.53
CA GLU A 152 1.14 3.09 25.90
C GLU A 152 -0.36 2.77 25.96
N ILE A 153 -1.17 3.25 25.00
CA ILE A 153 -2.61 2.93 24.95
C ILE A 153 -2.84 1.42 24.71
N HIS A 154 -1.88 0.70 24.12
CA HIS A 154 -1.95 -0.74 23.90
C HIS A 154 -1.31 -1.56 25.02
N LYS A 155 -1.03 -0.97 26.19
CA LYS A 155 -0.36 -1.66 27.30
C LYS A 155 -1.06 -2.94 27.74
N SER A 156 -2.40 -2.96 27.75
CA SER A 156 -3.19 -4.17 28.07
C SER A 156 -2.99 -5.33 27.08
N ARG A 157 -2.45 -5.07 25.88
CA ARG A 157 -2.22 -6.05 24.82
C ARG A 157 -0.78 -6.55 24.75
N GLU A 158 0.08 -6.21 25.72
CA GLU A 158 1.51 -6.53 25.69
C GLU A 158 1.78 -8.02 25.40
N GLU A 159 1.07 -8.91 26.09
CA GLU A 159 1.25 -10.36 25.95
C GLU A 159 0.88 -10.84 24.54
N MET A 160 -0.29 -10.42 24.03
CA MET A 160 -0.72 -10.69 22.65
C MET A 160 0.33 -10.21 21.64
N VAL A 161 0.89 -9.03 21.84
CA VAL A 161 1.89 -8.46 20.93
C VAL A 161 3.21 -9.24 20.98
N LYS A 162 3.66 -9.66 22.18
CA LYS A 162 4.84 -10.54 22.29
C LYS A 162 4.60 -11.89 21.62
N ASN A 163 3.41 -12.48 21.79
CA ASN A 163 3.04 -13.72 21.12
C ASN A 163 3.04 -13.59 19.60
N TYR A 164 2.52 -12.48 19.07
CA TYR A 164 2.59 -12.17 17.65
C TYR A 164 4.04 -12.07 17.15
N TRP A 165 4.89 -11.30 17.82
CA TRP A 165 6.29 -11.17 17.39
C TRP A 165 7.10 -12.45 17.57
N SER A 166 6.78 -13.25 18.59
CA SER A 166 7.35 -14.57 18.82
C SER A 166 7.03 -15.50 17.63
N SER A 167 5.78 -15.54 17.17
CA SER A 167 5.39 -16.38 16.03
C SER A 167 6.03 -15.93 14.71
N ILE A 168 6.22 -14.61 14.51
CA ILE A 168 6.87 -14.06 13.32
C ILE A 168 8.37 -14.31 13.31
N SER A 169 9.05 -14.06 14.44
CA SER A 169 10.53 -14.10 14.52
C SER A 169 11.10 -15.46 14.91
N GLY A 170 10.29 -16.34 15.53
CA GLY A 170 10.75 -17.57 16.17
C GLY A 170 11.49 -17.38 17.49
N ILE A 171 11.63 -16.14 17.99
CA ILE A 171 12.25 -15.86 19.28
C ILE A 171 11.31 -16.39 20.38
N PRO A 172 11.77 -17.23 21.32
CA PRO A 172 10.90 -17.70 22.40
C PRO A 172 10.57 -16.57 23.38
N LEU A 173 9.39 -16.62 24.02
CA LEU A 173 8.89 -15.54 24.90
C LEU A 173 9.83 -15.20 26.06
N ASN A 174 10.58 -16.17 26.59
CA ASN A 174 11.58 -15.97 27.64
C ASN A 174 12.81 -15.15 27.17
N GLN A 175 12.97 -14.95 25.86
CA GLN A 175 13.99 -14.09 25.26
C GLN A 175 13.46 -12.70 24.89
N PHE A 176 12.19 -12.41 25.16
CA PHE A 176 11.65 -11.05 25.07
C PHE A 176 11.97 -10.25 26.33
N ASN A 177 12.60 -9.10 26.14
CA ASN A 177 12.90 -8.17 27.21
C ASN A 177 11.71 -7.23 27.51
N LYS A 178 11.92 -6.28 28.43
CA LYS A 178 10.93 -5.28 28.82
C LYS A 178 10.42 -4.51 27.60
N THR A 179 9.10 -4.49 27.44
CA THR A 179 8.41 -3.72 26.39
C THR A 179 8.61 -2.22 26.60
N SER A 180 8.89 -1.53 25.50
CA SER A 180 8.98 -0.07 25.47
C SER A 180 7.61 0.53 25.14
N PHE A 181 7.02 1.22 26.13
CA PHE A 181 5.74 1.91 25.97
C PHE A 181 5.97 3.38 25.56
N LYS A 182 5.61 3.70 24.32
CA LYS A 182 5.74 5.05 23.77
C LYS A 182 4.52 5.90 24.15
N LYS A 183 4.76 7.01 24.86
CA LYS A 183 3.72 7.95 25.32
C LYS A 183 3.19 8.91 24.24
N ALA A 184 3.58 8.71 22.98
CA ALA A 184 3.23 9.62 21.90
C ALA A 184 1.70 9.69 21.74
N ARG A 185 1.12 10.89 21.83
CA ARG A 185 -0.29 11.14 21.55
C ARG A 185 -0.50 11.09 20.04
N ASN A 186 -1.04 9.99 19.53
CA ASN A 186 -1.51 9.93 18.15
C ASN A 186 -2.70 10.88 18.00
N LYS A 187 -2.55 11.99 17.27
CA LYS A 187 -3.65 12.91 16.93
C LYS A 187 -4.68 12.27 15.98
N LYS A 188 -4.38 11.10 15.42
CA LYS A 188 -5.24 10.34 14.52
C LYS A 188 -5.52 8.98 15.13
N ILE A 189 -6.80 8.69 15.40
CA ILE A 189 -7.27 7.35 15.71
C ILE A 189 -7.44 6.66 14.36
N TYR A 190 -6.65 5.62 14.10
CA TYR A 190 -6.77 4.81 12.89
C TYR A 190 -7.78 3.69 13.16
N ASP A 191 -8.62 3.36 12.17
CA ASP A 191 -9.59 2.24 12.27
C ASP A 191 -8.92 0.88 12.54
N ASN A 192 -7.63 0.75 12.21
CA ASN A 192 -6.80 -0.46 12.45
C ASN A 192 -6.16 -0.53 13.85
N PHE A 193 -6.78 0.09 14.85
CA PHE A 193 -6.24 0.20 16.20
C PHE A 193 -5.88 -1.17 16.82
N GLU A 194 -6.68 -2.20 16.54
CA GLU A 194 -6.45 -3.57 17.03
C GLU A 194 -5.42 -4.36 16.20
N ASN A 195 -5.15 -3.96 14.96
CA ASN A 195 -4.19 -4.68 14.08
C ASN A 195 -2.76 -4.12 14.15
N HIS A 196 -2.50 -3.16 15.05
CA HIS A 196 -1.17 -2.62 15.25
C HIS A 196 -0.42 -3.38 16.35
N TYR A 197 0.62 -4.12 15.96
CA TYR A 197 1.52 -4.84 16.87
C TYR A 197 2.81 -4.06 17.21
N GLY A 198 2.89 -2.78 16.84
CA GLY A 198 4.06 -1.95 17.09
C GLY A 198 5.27 -2.33 16.25
N THR A 199 6.45 -2.23 16.87
CA THR A 199 7.74 -2.58 16.28
C THR A 199 8.41 -3.68 17.09
N LEU A 200 9.18 -4.53 16.43
CA LEU A 200 10.12 -5.43 17.10
C LEU A 200 11.54 -4.95 16.84
N ALA A 201 12.31 -4.73 17.91
CA ALA A 201 13.76 -4.66 17.80
C ALA A 201 14.35 -6.05 18.09
N VAL A 202 15.14 -6.54 17.14
CA VAL A 202 15.91 -7.78 17.22
C VAL A 202 17.35 -7.40 17.56
N ARG A 203 17.87 -7.89 18.67
CA ARG A 203 19.23 -7.57 19.15
C ARG A 203 20.05 -8.83 19.38
N ILE A 204 21.30 -8.83 18.93
CA ILE A 204 22.26 -9.91 19.22
C ILE A 204 22.93 -9.67 20.57
N THR A 205 22.96 -10.70 21.41
CA THR A 205 23.54 -10.66 22.77
C THR A 205 25.08 -10.58 22.79
N LYS A 206 25.75 -11.19 21.81
CA LYS A 206 27.22 -11.19 21.66
C LYS A 206 27.62 -10.49 20.35
N PRO A 207 27.43 -9.16 20.23
CA PRO A 207 27.53 -8.48 18.94
C PRO A 207 28.97 -8.29 18.45
N ALA A 208 29.99 -8.36 19.31
CA ALA A 208 31.35 -7.92 18.99
C ALA A 208 31.94 -8.59 17.73
N ARG A 209 31.74 -9.90 17.57
CA ARG A 209 32.21 -10.65 16.39
C ARG A 209 31.47 -10.23 15.12
N PHE A 210 30.16 -10.01 15.19
CA PHE A 210 29.32 -9.76 14.03
C PHE A 210 29.30 -8.29 13.61
N TYR A 211 29.38 -7.38 14.57
CA TYR A 211 29.28 -5.94 14.35
C TYR A 211 30.36 -5.44 13.38
N SER A 212 31.62 -5.74 13.66
CA SER A 212 32.73 -5.31 12.80
C SER A 212 32.69 -5.98 11.42
N ILE A 213 32.28 -7.26 11.35
CA ILE A 213 32.13 -7.97 10.08
C ILE A 213 31.04 -7.31 9.23
N ILE A 214 29.86 -7.07 9.80
CA ILE A 214 28.74 -6.44 9.08
C ILE A 214 29.12 -5.05 8.59
N LEU A 215 29.77 -4.23 9.42
CA LEU A 215 30.23 -2.91 9.00
C LEU A 215 31.28 -2.97 7.89
N GLY A 216 32.26 -3.88 7.99
CA GLY A 216 33.27 -4.07 6.94
C GLY A 216 32.64 -4.55 5.63
N LEU A 217 31.63 -5.42 5.69
CA LEU A 217 30.89 -5.87 4.51
C LEU A 217 30.02 -4.76 3.90
N ILE A 218 29.45 -3.87 4.72
CA ILE A 218 28.75 -2.67 4.22
C ILE A 218 29.72 -1.76 3.46
N GLU A 219 30.91 -1.54 4.01
CA GLU A 219 31.95 -0.75 3.33
C GLU A 219 32.36 -1.42 2.01
N GLY A 220 32.59 -2.74 2.03
CA GLY A 220 32.88 -3.49 0.81
C GLY A 220 31.76 -3.43 -0.24
N LEU A 221 30.49 -3.42 0.19
CA LEU A 221 29.35 -3.25 -0.71
C LEU A 221 29.34 -1.83 -1.33
N TYR A 222 29.64 -0.80 -0.54
CA TYR A 222 29.77 0.57 -1.03
C TYR A 222 30.90 0.70 -2.07
N GLU A 223 32.10 0.21 -1.75
CA GLU A 223 33.26 0.26 -2.65
C GLU A 223 33.01 -0.51 -3.95
N ALA A 224 32.45 -1.71 -3.86
CA ALA A 224 32.08 -2.50 -5.03
C ALA A 224 31.03 -1.79 -5.91
N GLY A 225 30.05 -1.11 -5.29
CA GLY A 225 29.05 -0.31 -5.99
C GLY A 225 29.66 0.91 -6.69
N SER A 226 30.52 1.65 -5.99
CA SER A 226 31.23 2.82 -6.54
C SER A 226 32.13 2.43 -7.72
N GLY A 227 32.78 1.26 -7.64
CA GLY A 227 33.61 0.72 -8.71
C GLY A 227 32.86 0.36 -10.01
N LEU A 228 31.54 0.17 -9.98
CA LEU A 228 30.75 -0.05 -11.18
C LEU A 228 30.55 1.24 -11.98
N VAL A 229 30.46 2.38 -11.28
CA VAL A 229 30.30 3.69 -11.92
C VAL A 229 31.60 4.11 -12.61
N SER A 230 32.76 3.85 -12.00
CA SER A 230 34.06 4.19 -12.60
C SER A 230 34.42 3.33 -13.82
N ARG A 231 33.95 2.08 -13.89
CA ARG A 231 34.15 1.18 -15.04
C ARG A 231 33.25 1.50 -16.25
N GLY A 232 32.24 2.35 -16.09
CA GLY A 232 31.35 2.78 -17.17
C GLY A 232 31.76 4.10 -17.83
N VAL A 233 32.88 4.71 -17.41
CA VAL A 233 33.39 6.01 -17.88
C VAL A 233 34.72 5.88 -18.64
N SER A 234 35.22 4.66 -18.84
CA SER A 234 36.43 4.34 -19.62
C SER A 234 36.10 3.77 -20.99
#